data_AF-A0A934S2N4-F1
#
_entry.id   AF-A0A934S2N4-F1
#
_cell.length_a   1.000
_cell.length_b   1.000
_cell.length_c   1.000
_cell.angle_alpha   90.00
_cell.angle_beta   90.00
_cell.angle_gamma   90.00
#
_symmetry.space_group_name_H-M   'P 1'
#
loop_
_entity.id
_entity.type
_entity.pdbx_description
1 polymer ?
#
loop_
_entity_poly.entity_id
_entity_poly.type
_entity_poly.pdbx_seq_one_letter_code
_entity_poly.pdbx_strand_id
1 'polypeptide(L)'
;MATTRISPFPATQWTAVVDVCRLGGPTQQRRAIESICKDYWFPLYAYARRAGNQPSDAEDLTQGFFHYLIGRNLVSGANPELGKLRTFLLTAFQRFIGDIRTRNNALKRGGGLEILSLDVDAAERTFGEPPERLTPHQIFDRNWALSIIQRTISELAETEAISGRAAQFKLLQDFINPRTHAEGSYEEAASALELSIESTRKAVSRLRGRFRDLLRKQIAATMSNPDDLQIDEELMALKLALRS
;
A
#
# COMPACT_ATOMS: atom_id res chain seq x y z
N MET A 1 -32.25 -12.18 20.08
CA MET A 1 -32.06 -11.26 18.92
C MET A 1 -30.57 -11.09 18.72
N ALA A 2 -29.99 -11.83 17.78
CA ALA A 2 -28.58 -11.73 17.45
C ALA A 2 -28.35 -10.50 16.57
N THR A 3 -27.66 -9.50 17.10
CA THR A 3 -27.20 -8.34 16.33
C THR A 3 -25.98 -8.78 15.52
N THR A 4 -26.22 -9.27 14.30
CA THR A 4 -25.18 -9.47 13.30
C THR A 4 -24.53 -8.12 13.01
N ARG A 5 -23.34 -7.89 13.57
CA ARG A 5 -22.49 -6.77 13.15
C ARG A 5 -22.13 -7.00 11.68
N ILE A 6 -22.76 -6.22 10.80
CA ILE A 6 -22.39 -6.10 9.39
C ILE A 6 -20.94 -5.62 9.37
N SER A 7 -20.00 -6.49 8.99
CA SER A 7 -18.63 -6.07 8.66
C SER A 7 -18.69 -5.39 7.29
N PRO A 8 -18.45 -4.08 7.15
CA PRO A 8 -18.64 -3.39 5.89
C PRO A 8 -17.39 -3.55 5.02
N PHE A 9 -17.38 -4.63 4.21
CA PHE A 9 -16.52 -4.87 3.02
C PHE A 9 -14.98 -4.98 3.23
N PRO A 10 -14.31 -5.95 2.57
CA PRO A 10 -12.88 -5.80 2.29
C PRO A 10 -12.72 -4.80 1.12
N ALA A 11 -12.48 -3.54 1.44
CA ALA A 11 -12.39 -2.41 0.49
C ALA A 11 -11.14 -2.43 -0.42
N THR A 12 -10.65 -3.60 -0.81
CA THR A 12 -9.34 -3.73 -1.47
C THR A 12 -9.33 -4.57 -2.71
N GLN A 13 -10.38 -5.37 -2.99
CA GLN A 13 -10.40 -6.18 -4.21
C GLN A 13 -10.55 -5.28 -5.44
N TRP A 14 -9.67 -5.45 -6.42
CA TRP A 14 -9.56 -4.56 -7.57
C TRP A 14 -10.86 -4.51 -8.36
N THR A 15 -11.48 -5.66 -8.57
CA THR A 15 -12.83 -5.79 -9.12
C THR A 15 -13.88 -5.06 -8.29
N ALA A 16 -13.92 -5.29 -6.97
CA ALA A 16 -14.87 -4.64 -6.08
C ALA A 16 -14.71 -3.11 -6.06
N VAL A 17 -13.47 -2.61 -6.15
CA VAL A 17 -13.18 -1.17 -6.25
C VAL A 17 -13.73 -0.60 -7.56
N VAL A 18 -13.50 -1.28 -8.69
CA VAL A 18 -14.05 -0.89 -10.00
C VAL A 18 -15.57 -0.93 -9.97
N ASP A 19 -16.18 -1.98 -9.43
CA ASP A 19 -17.64 -2.14 -9.35
C ASP A 19 -18.29 -1.09 -8.44
N VAL A 20 -17.69 -0.80 -7.28
CA VAL A 20 -18.11 0.30 -6.42
C VAL A 20 -18.01 1.63 -7.14
N CYS A 21 -16.95 1.86 -7.93
CA CYS A 21 -16.81 3.08 -8.73
C CYS A 21 -17.84 3.17 -9.88
N ARG A 22 -18.35 2.04 -10.38
CA ARG A 22 -19.37 2.00 -11.45
C ARG A 22 -20.79 2.11 -10.92
N LEU A 23 -21.10 1.37 -9.87
CA LEU A 23 -22.48 1.06 -9.44
C LEU A 23 -22.75 1.49 -7.99
N GLY A 24 -21.71 1.80 -7.21
CA GLY A 24 -21.83 2.18 -5.81
C GLY A 24 -22.34 3.61 -5.61
N GLY A 25 -22.89 3.88 -4.42
CA GLY A 25 -23.29 5.23 -4.04
C GLY A 25 -22.08 6.14 -3.75
N PRO A 26 -22.27 7.49 -3.73
CA PRO A 26 -21.16 8.46 -3.60
C PRO A 26 -20.23 8.21 -2.41
N THR A 27 -20.77 7.76 -1.28
CA THR A 27 -19.97 7.46 -0.07
C THR A 27 -19.11 6.21 -0.22
N GLN A 28 -19.57 5.21 -0.97
CA GLN A 28 -18.79 4.00 -1.21
C GLN A 28 -17.66 4.28 -2.22
N GLN A 29 -17.99 5.02 -3.29
CA GLN A 29 -17.01 5.49 -4.27
C GLN A 29 -15.89 6.29 -3.62
N ARG A 30 -16.23 7.28 -2.79
CA ARG A 30 -15.25 8.09 -2.07
C ARG A 30 -14.31 7.25 -1.22
N ARG A 31 -14.83 6.27 -0.47
CA ARG A 31 -14.01 5.40 0.38
C ARG A 31 -13.07 4.51 -0.44
N ALA A 32 -13.53 3.98 -1.57
CA ALA A 32 -12.70 3.15 -2.45
C ALA A 32 -11.53 3.97 -3.04
N ILE A 33 -11.82 5.18 -3.53
CA ILE A 33 -10.80 6.11 -4.04
C ILE A 33 -9.86 6.56 -2.92
N GLU A 34 -10.37 6.88 -1.74
CA GLU A 34 -9.55 7.30 -0.60
C GLU A 34 -8.56 6.19 -0.18
N SER A 35 -8.97 4.92 -0.22
CA SER A 35 -8.05 3.80 0.01
C SER A 35 -6.95 3.77 -1.04
N ILE A 36 -7.28 3.93 -2.33
CA ILE A 36 -6.27 3.99 -3.40
C ILE A 36 -5.30 5.13 -3.15
N CYS A 37 -5.79 6.33 -2.85
CA CYS A 37 -4.93 7.49 -2.59
C CYS A 37 -3.99 7.21 -1.42
N LYS A 38 -4.51 6.69 -0.29
CA LYS A 38 -3.71 6.36 0.90
C LYS A 38 -2.64 5.31 0.62
N ASP A 39 -2.95 4.29 -0.16
CA ASP A 39 -2.06 3.17 -0.42
C ASP A 39 -0.98 3.47 -1.49
N TYR A 40 -1.29 4.37 -2.44
CA TYR A 40 -0.46 4.59 -3.63
C TYR A 40 0.16 5.99 -3.75
N TRP A 41 -0.17 6.97 -2.89
CA TRP A 41 0.44 8.30 -3.01
C TRP A 41 1.96 8.26 -2.86
N PHE A 42 2.49 7.56 -1.85
CA PHE A 42 3.93 7.53 -1.62
C PHE A 42 4.70 6.73 -2.67
N PRO A 43 4.24 5.54 -3.13
CA PRO A 43 4.86 4.87 -4.28
C PRO A 43 4.93 5.74 -5.54
N LEU A 44 3.86 6.48 -5.87
CA LEU A 44 3.82 7.36 -7.04
C LEU A 44 4.70 8.61 -6.84
N TYR A 45 4.72 9.18 -5.64
CA TYR A 45 5.64 10.24 -5.27
C TYR A 45 7.11 9.81 -5.43
N ALA A 46 7.47 8.65 -4.88
CA ALA A 46 8.82 8.10 -4.98
C ALA A 46 9.22 7.82 -6.42
N TYR A 47 8.29 7.33 -7.26
CA TYR A 47 8.50 7.23 -8.71
C TYR A 47 8.85 8.59 -9.31
N ALA A 48 8.05 9.63 -9.04
CA ALA A 48 8.23 10.95 -9.59
C ALA A 48 9.57 11.58 -9.14
N ARG A 49 9.93 11.46 -7.86
CA ARG A 49 11.23 11.88 -7.35
C ARG A 49 12.37 11.19 -8.08
N ARG A 50 12.28 9.87 -8.26
CA ARG A 50 13.32 9.10 -8.94
C ARG A 50 13.38 9.32 -10.45
N ALA A 51 12.29 9.78 -11.04
CA ALA A 51 12.25 10.23 -12.44
C ALA A 51 12.89 11.62 -12.65
N GLY A 52 13.54 12.19 -11.63
CA GLY A 52 14.33 13.43 -11.71
C GLY A 52 13.58 14.71 -11.36
N ASN A 53 12.34 14.62 -10.87
CA ASN A 53 11.55 15.79 -10.48
C ASN A 53 11.97 16.24 -9.06
N GLN A 54 12.02 17.56 -8.81
CA GLN A 54 12.27 18.10 -7.47
C GLN A 54 11.14 17.74 -6.50
N PRO A 55 11.34 17.83 -5.17
CA PRO A 55 10.31 17.50 -4.18
C PRO A 55 8.95 18.14 -4.45
N SER A 56 8.92 19.44 -4.73
CA SER A 56 7.69 20.19 -5.05
C SER A 56 7.04 19.70 -6.35
N ASP A 57 7.83 19.46 -7.39
CA ASP A 57 7.31 18.97 -8.67
C ASP A 57 6.73 17.56 -8.54
N ALA A 58 7.38 16.69 -7.75
CA ALA A 58 6.91 15.34 -7.49
C ALA A 58 5.61 15.34 -6.67
N GLU A 59 5.49 16.25 -5.71
CA GLU A 59 4.26 16.49 -4.96
C GLU A 59 3.12 16.93 -5.90
N ASP A 60 3.35 17.97 -6.71
CA ASP A 60 2.37 18.51 -7.65
C ASP A 60 1.92 17.46 -8.66
N LEU A 61 2.86 16.67 -9.21
CA LEU A 61 2.53 15.57 -10.12
C LEU A 61 1.66 14.51 -9.43
N THR A 62 1.96 14.17 -8.18
CA THR A 62 1.22 13.15 -7.43
C THR A 62 -0.20 13.64 -7.10
N GLN A 63 -0.35 14.86 -6.60
CA GLN A 63 -1.65 15.46 -6.30
C GLN A 63 -2.48 15.65 -7.58
N GLY A 64 -1.87 16.21 -8.62
CA GLY A 64 -2.51 16.41 -9.92
C GLY A 64 -2.96 15.10 -10.57
N PHE A 65 -2.20 14.03 -10.39
CA PHE A 65 -2.60 12.71 -10.87
C PHE A 65 -3.85 12.20 -10.18
N PHE A 66 -3.94 12.28 -8.85
CA PHE A 66 -5.16 11.84 -8.15
C PHE A 66 -6.37 12.70 -8.50
N HIS A 67 -6.18 14.01 -8.66
CA HIS A 67 -7.25 14.87 -9.18
C HIS A 67 -7.69 14.44 -10.58
N TYR A 68 -6.75 14.16 -11.48
CA TYR A 68 -7.04 13.67 -12.83
C TYR A 68 -7.73 12.30 -12.82
N LEU A 69 -7.26 11.37 -11.99
CA LEU A 69 -7.82 10.03 -11.79
C LEU A 69 -9.31 10.11 -11.38
N ILE A 70 -9.61 10.99 -10.43
CA ILE A 70 -10.97 11.23 -9.91
C ILE A 70 -11.81 11.97 -10.95
N GLY A 71 -11.34 13.11 -11.45
CA GLY A 71 -12.09 13.97 -12.38
C GLY A 71 -12.40 13.30 -13.72
N ARG A 72 -11.57 12.34 -14.16
CA ARG A 72 -11.83 11.53 -15.36
C ARG A 72 -12.51 10.19 -15.06
N ASN A 73 -12.82 9.89 -13.81
CA ASN A 73 -13.39 8.62 -13.37
C ASN A 73 -12.61 7.40 -13.91
N LEU A 74 -11.27 7.47 -13.95
CA LEU A 74 -10.47 6.44 -14.62
C LEU A 74 -10.65 5.05 -14.00
N VAL A 75 -10.90 5.00 -12.69
CA VAL A 75 -11.12 3.74 -11.96
C VAL A 75 -12.42 3.06 -12.41
N SER A 76 -13.50 3.80 -12.67
CA SER A 76 -14.76 3.18 -13.13
C SER A 76 -14.64 2.64 -14.56
N GLY A 77 -13.83 3.30 -15.40
CA GLY A 77 -13.54 2.86 -16.77
C GLY A 77 -12.48 1.75 -16.87
N ALA A 78 -11.80 1.41 -15.79
CA ALA A 78 -10.75 0.39 -15.80
C ALA A 78 -11.33 -1.01 -16.06
N ASN A 79 -10.59 -1.84 -16.78
CA ASN A 79 -10.89 -3.27 -16.90
C ASN A 79 -9.94 -4.06 -15.96
N PRO A 80 -10.44 -4.60 -14.83
CA PRO A 80 -9.61 -5.28 -13.85
C PRO A 80 -9.06 -6.63 -14.33
N GLU A 81 -9.62 -7.20 -15.40
CA GLU A 81 -9.11 -8.44 -16.02
C GLU A 81 -7.80 -8.24 -16.79
N LEU A 82 -7.47 -7.00 -17.16
CA LEU A 82 -6.25 -6.69 -17.92
C LEU A 82 -4.99 -6.65 -17.06
N GLY A 83 -5.12 -6.75 -15.74
CA GLY A 83 -3.99 -6.85 -14.84
C GLY A 83 -4.20 -6.22 -13.47
N LYS A 84 -3.07 -6.02 -12.78
CA LYS A 84 -3.01 -5.62 -11.38
C LYS A 84 -3.31 -4.14 -11.22
N LEU A 85 -3.93 -3.76 -10.10
CA LEU A 85 -4.18 -2.36 -9.73
C LEU A 85 -2.90 -1.51 -9.80
N ARG A 86 -1.78 -2.02 -9.28
CA ARG A 86 -0.49 -1.29 -9.30
C ARG A 86 -0.04 -0.95 -10.73
N THR A 87 -0.22 -1.87 -11.67
CA THR A 87 0.20 -1.70 -13.06
C THR A 87 -0.70 -0.68 -13.76
N PHE A 88 -2.00 -0.73 -13.48
CA PHE A 88 -2.95 0.27 -13.96
C PHE A 88 -2.58 1.68 -13.47
N LEU A 89 -2.36 1.85 -12.17
CA LEU A 89 -2.04 3.15 -11.57
C LEU A 89 -0.72 3.70 -12.08
N LEU A 90 0.34 2.88 -12.12
CA LEU A 90 1.64 3.31 -12.63
C LEU A 90 1.57 3.73 -14.11
N THR A 91 0.88 2.93 -14.93
CA THR A 91 0.69 3.24 -16.36
C THR A 91 -0.11 4.53 -16.54
N ALA A 92 -1.19 4.71 -15.79
CA ALA A 92 -2.00 5.92 -15.83
C ALA A 92 -1.20 7.14 -15.38
N PHE A 93 -0.35 7.00 -14.35
CA PHE A 93 0.51 8.05 -13.85
C PHE A 93 1.58 8.47 -14.87
N GLN A 94 2.22 7.52 -15.54
CA GLN A 94 3.19 7.80 -16.60
C GLN A 94 2.55 8.55 -17.79
N ARG A 95 1.34 8.12 -18.20
CA ARG A 95 0.57 8.83 -19.24
C ARG A 95 0.23 10.25 -18.79
N PHE A 96 -0.22 10.43 -17.56
CA PHE A 96 -0.51 11.73 -16.98
C PHE A 96 0.73 12.66 -16.97
N ILE A 97 1.89 12.16 -16.54
CA ILE A 97 3.16 12.90 -16.59
C ILE A 97 3.50 13.30 -18.04
N GLY A 98 3.34 12.38 -19.00
CA GLY A 98 3.56 12.65 -20.42
C GLY A 98 2.64 13.74 -20.97
N ASP A 99 1.35 13.67 -20.64
CA ASP A 99 0.34 14.66 -21.00
C ASP A 99 0.67 16.05 -20.42
N ILE A 100 1.08 16.11 -19.15
CA ILE A 100 1.50 17.36 -18.50
C ILE A 100 2.74 17.94 -19.19
N ARG A 101 3.76 17.12 -19.48
CA ARG A 101 4.97 17.60 -20.17
C ARG A 101 4.64 18.13 -21.57
N THR A 102 3.70 17.51 -22.27
CA THR A 102 3.21 17.97 -23.58
C THR A 102 2.42 19.28 -23.46
N ARG A 103 1.56 19.43 -22.43
CA ARG A 103 0.77 20.65 -22.18
C ARG A 103 1.60 21.81 -21.63
N ASN A 104 2.58 21.57 -20.74
CA ASN A 104 3.48 22.58 -20.18
C ASN A 104 4.47 23.13 -21.22
N ASN A 105 4.85 22.31 -22.22
CA ASN A 105 5.58 22.79 -23.39
C ASN A 105 4.71 23.67 -24.32
N ALA A 106 3.38 23.54 -24.24
CA ALA A 106 2.44 24.30 -25.06
C ALA A 106 1.93 25.59 -24.38
N LEU A 107 1.71 25.62 -23.06
CA LEU A 107 1.16 26.78 -22.35
C LEU A 107 1.68 26.82 -20.90
N LYS A 108 2.51 27.82 -20.57
CA LYS A 108 2.95 28.11 -19.20
C LYS A 108 1.81 28.69 -18.36
N ARG A 109 1.59 28.05 -17.20
CA ARG A 109 0.90 28.49 -15.96
C ARG A 109 -0.61 28.30 -15.88
N GLY A 110 -1.02 27.85 -14.69
CA GLY A 110 -2.26 28.26 -14.05
C GLY A 110 -3.30 27.15 -13.91
N GLY A 111 -3.18 26.35 -12.85
CA GLY A 111 -4.24 25.41 -12.48
C GLY A 111 -4.09 25.02 -11.03
N GLY A 112 -4.57 25.89 -10.13
CA GLY A 112 -4.66 25.60 -8.70
C GLY A 112 -5.53 24.36 -8.50
N LEU A 113 -4.89 23.30 -8.00
CA LEU A 113 -5.55 22.10 -7.55
C LEU A 113 -5.76 22.23 -6.04
N GLU A 114 -6.97 21.92 -5.57
CA GLU A 114 -7.21 21.73 -4.14
C GLU A 114 -6.33 20.59 -3.63
N ILE A 115 -5.57 20.90 -2.58
CA ILE A 115 -4.47 20.09 -2.06
C ILE A 115 -5.05 18.86 -1.33
N LEU A 116 -4.78 17.67 -1.87
CA LEU A 116 -4.72 16.47 -1.02
C LEU A 116 -3.58 16.70 -0.04
N SER A 117 -3.86 16.75 1.26
CA SER A 117 -2.82 16.92 2.29
C SER A 117 -1.87 15.73 2.28
N LEU A 118 -0.83 15.78 1.45
CA LEU A 118 0.28 14.83 1.45
C LEU A 118 1.29 15.24 2.53
N ASP A 119 1.72 14.31 3.36
CA ASP A 119 2.77 14.57 4.35
C ASP A 119 4.14 14.47 3.68
N VAL A 120 4.49 15.49 2.89
CA VAL A 120 5.72 15.52 2.11
C VAL A 120 6.97 15.66 2.99
N ASP A 121 6.86 16.33 4.13
CA ASP A 121 7.96 16.45 5.10
C ASP A 121 8.34 15.09 5.69
N ALA A 122 7.36 14.24 6.04
CA ALA A 122 7.64 12.86 6.44
C ALA A 122 8.11 12.01 5.25
N ALA A 123 7.59 12.26 4.04
CA ALA A 123 7.97 11.57 2.82
C ALA A 123 9.45 11.77 2.50
N GLU A 124 9.97 12.99 2.55
CA GLU A 124 11.38 13.28 2.23
C GLU A 124 12.35 12.69 3.28
N ARG A 125 11.95 12.65 4.56
CA ARG A 125 12.71 11.92 5.61
C ARG A 125 12.77 10.42 5.34
N THR A 126 11.71 9.86 4.77
CA THR A 126 11.61 8.42 4.45
C THR A 126 12.25 8.08 3.12
N PHE A 127 12.19 8.99 2.15
CA PHE A 127 12.76 8.82 0.83
C PHE A 127 14.29 8.76 0.93
N GLY A 128 14.91 9.65 1.71
CA GLY A 128 16.37 9.76 1.81
C GLY A 128 17.03 9.87 0.42
N GLU A 129 18.36 9.81 0.30
CA GLU A 129 18.95 9.44 -0.99
C GLU A 129 18.76 7.93 -1.17
N PRO A 130 17.92 7.46 -2.11
CA PRO A 130 17.85 6.04 -2.41
C PRO A 130 19.24 5.59 -2.88
N PRO A 131 19.69 4.36 -2.57
CA PRO A 131 20.92 3.86 -3.18
C PRO A 131 20.82 4.05 -4.69
N GLU A 132 21.85 4.63 -5.31
CA GLU A 132 21.92 5.12 -6.71
C GLU A 132 21.46 4.11 -7.79
N ARG A 133 21.14 2.87 -7.42
CA ARG A 133 20.94 1.72 -8.30
C ARG A 133 19.49 1.45 -8.72
N LEU A 134 18.48 2.00 -8.05
CA LEU A 134 17.08 1.69 -8.38
C LEU A 134 16.53 2.57 -9.51
N THR A 135 15.84 1.98 -10.48
CA THR A 135 15.07 2.72 -11.51
C THR A 135 13.76 3.28 -10.92
N PRO A 136 13.08 4.24 -11.58
CA PRO A 136 11.76 4.70 -11.15
C PRO A 136 10.73 3.58 -10.95
N HIS A 137 10.74 2.56 -11.81
CA HIS A 137 9.85 1.40 -11.66
C HIS A 137 10.21 0.58 -10.41
N GLN A 138 11.49 0.32 -10.18
CA GLN A 138 11.92 -0.45 -9.02
C GLN A 138 11.66 0.27 -7.69
N ILE A 139 11.84 1.60 -7.64
CA ILE A 139 11.52 2.36 -6.42
C ILE A 139 10.01 2.41 -6.17
N PHE A 140 9.19 2.45 -7.24
CA PHE A 140 7.74 2.32 -7.13
C PHE A 140 7.37 0.95 -6.54
N ASP A 141 7.87 -0.14 -7.14
CA ASP A 141 7.58 -1.51 -6.69
C ASP A 141 8.05 -1.75 -5.25
N ARG A 142 9.22 -1.25 -4.89
CA ARG A 142 9.75 -1.32 -3.52
C ARG A 142 8.85 -0.59 -2.52
N ASN A 143 8.44 0.63 -2.82
CA ASN A 143 7.60 1.40 -1.90
C ASN A 143 6.16 0.87 -1.84
N TRP A 144 5.66 0.31 -2.94
CA TRP A 144 4.41 -0.44 -2.94
C TRP A 144 4.51 -1.71 -2.06
N ALA A 145 5.60 -2.47 -2.17
CA ALA A 145 5.83 -3.63 -1.32
C ALA A 145 5.86 -3.25 0.17
N LEU A 146 6.52 -2.14 0.50
CA LEU A 146 6.57 -1.60 1.86
C LEU A 146 5.18 -1.15 2.36
N SER A 147 4.36 -0.53 1.52
CA SER A 147 3.00 -0.11 1.91
C SER A 147 2.10 -1.31 2.18
N ILE A 148 2.19 -2.36 1.35
CA ILE A 148 1.47 -3.63 1.57
C ILE A 148 1.90 -4.30 2.89
N ILE A 149 3.20 -4.36 3.19
CA ILE A 149 3.70 -4.90 4.47
C ILE A 149 3.18 -4.08 5.64
N GLN A 150 3.28 -2.75 5.57
CA GLN A 150 2.83 -1.87 6.64
C GLN A 150 1.33 -2.07 6.91
N ARG A 151 0.52 -2.12 5.87
CA ARG A 151 -0.91 -2.40 5.99
C ARG A 151 -1.19 -3.75 6.62
N THR A 152 -0.48 -4.80 6.20
CA THR A 152 -0.63 -6.15 6.75
C THR A 152 -0.31 -6.19 8.24
N ILE A 153 0.73 -5.47 8.67
CA ILE A 153 1.08 -5.36 10.09
C ILE A 153 0.03 -4.59 10.86
N SER A 154 -0.46 -3.46 10.34
CA SER A 154 -1.52 -2.68 11.00
C SER A 154 -2.81 -3.50 11.18
N GLU A 155 -3.25 -4.23 10.15
CA GLU A 155 -4.43 -5.10 10.22
C GLU A 155 -4.23 -6.24 11.24
N LEU A 156 -3.04 -6.83 11.29
CA LEU A 156 -2.71 -7.84 12.28
C LEU A 156 -2.71 -7.25 13.70
N ALA A 157 -2.17 -6.05 13.88
CA ALA A 157 -2.15 -5.34 15.17
C ALA A 157 -3.58 -5.07 15.68
N GLU A 158 -4.46 -4.58 14.82
CA GLU A 158 -5.87 -4.36 15.14
C GLU A 158 -6.57 -5.66 15.52
N THR A 159 -6.34 -6.74 14.77
CA THR A 159 -6.92 -8.06 15.05
C THR A 159 -6.47 -8.62 16.39
N GLU A 160 -5.19 -8.49 16.72
CA GLU A 160 -4.66 -8.90 18.03
C GLU A 160 -5.17 -8.01 19.16
N ALA A 161 -5.34 -6.71 18.92
CA ALA A 161 -5.90 -5.78 19.91
C ALA A 161 -7.35 -6.13 20.26
N ILE A 162 -8.19 -6.43 19.26
CA ILE A 162 -9.57 -6.90 19.47
C ILE A 162 -9.60 -8.19 20.29
N SER A 163 -8.58 -9.04 20.14
CA SER A 163 -8.42 -10.27 20.91
C SER A 163 -7.81 -10.09 22.31
N GLY A 164 -7.60 -8.85 22.76
CA GLY A 164 -6.96 -8.53 24.05
C GLY A 164 -5.45 -8.78 24.09
N ARG A 165 -4.80 -9.00 22.95
CA ARG A 165 -3.36 -9.34 22.84
C ARG A 165 -2.50 -8.19 22.30
N ALA A 166 -2.96 -6.95 22.43
CA ALA A 166 -2.24 -5.76 21.94
C ALA A 166 -0.81 -5.64 22.51
N ALA A 167 -0.65 -5.82 23.82
CA ALA A 167 0.66 -5.74 24.48
C ALA A 167 1.61 -6.85 24.00
N GLN A 168 1.10 -8.08 23.85
CA GLN A 168 1.85 -9.20 23.29
C GLN A 168 2.27 -8.92 21.85
N PHE A 169 1.37 -8.40 21.01
CA PHE A 169 1.69 -8.09 19.64
C PHE A 169 2.78 -7.02 19.54
N LYS A 170 2.68 -5.93 20.32
CA LYS A 170 3.65 -4.84 20.32
C LYS A 170 5.08 -5.33 20.63
N LEU A 171 5.23 -6.30 21.53
CA LEU A 171 6.54 -6.87 21.89
C LEU A 171 7.04 -7.92 20.88
N LEU A 172 6.14 -8.54 20.11
CA LEU A 172 6.49 -9.61 19.17
C LEU A 172 6.53 -9.16 17.69
N GLN A 173 6.01 -7.98 17.37
CA GLN A 173 5.86 -7.50 15.99
C GLN A 173 7.20 -7.45 15.23
N ASP A 174 8.30 -7.13 15.92
CA ASP A 174 9.62 -6.97 15.30
C ASP A 174 10.21 -8.32 14.84
N PHE A 175 9.73 -9.44 15.39
CA PHE A 175 10.09 -10.79 14.96
C PHE A 175 9.32 -11.26 13.71
N ILE A 176 8.31 -10.50 13.28
CA ILE A 176 7.41 -10.82 12.17
C ILE A 176 7.59 -9.82 11.03
N ASN A 177 7.83 -8.56 11.35
CA ASN A 177 7.96 -7.48 10.38
C ASN A 177 9.26 -7.62 9.57
N PRO A 178 9.19 -7.86 8.25
CA PRO A 178 10.38 -7.98 7.40
C PRO A 178 11.23 -6.72 7.31
N ARG A 179 10.71 -5.56 7.76
CA ARG A 179 11.40 -4.26 7.75
C ARG A 179 12.27 -4.03 8.98
N THR A 180 12.06 -4.80 10.04
CA THR A 180 12.76 -4.64 11.32
C THR A 180 13.65 -5.84 11.55
N HIS A 181 14.77 -5.60 12.21
CA HIS A 181 15.48 -6.66 12.89
C HIS A 181 15.01 -6.63 14.34
N ALA A 182 14.54 -7.75 14.87
CA ALA A 182 14.24 -7.85 16.29
C ALA A 182 15.53 -7.53 17.05
N GLU A 183 15.52 -6.43 17.81
CA GLU A 183 16.69 -5.98 18.58
C GLU A 183 16.93 -6.90 19.78
N GLY A 184 15.91 -7.64 20.22
CA GLY A 184 15.97 -8.58 21.34
C GLY A 184 15.82 -10.05 20.97
N SER A 185 16.15 -10.90 21.93
CA SER A 185 16.03 -12.37 21.86
C SER A 185 14.62 -12.87 22.23
N TYR A 186 14.32 -14.13 21.93
CA TYR A 186 13.05 -14.74 22.37
C TYR A 186 12.97 -14.82 23.90
N GLU A 187 14.12 -14.89 24.55
CA GLU A 187 14.31 -14.95 26.00
C GLU A 187 13.89 -13.63 26.67
N GLU A 188 14.35 -12.50 26.13
CA GLU A 188 13.95 -11.16 26.61
C GLU A 188 12.46 -10.90 26.38
N ALA A 189 11.94 -11.26 25.19
CA ALA A 189 10.53 -11.14 24.90
C ALA A 189 9.65 -12.04 25.80
N ALA A 190 10.13 -13.25 26.13
CA ALA A 190 9.45 -14.15 27.04
C ALA A 190 9.41 -13.59 28.47
N SER A 191 10.53 -13.03 28.95
CA SER A 191 10.59 -12.39 30.26
C SER A 191 9.66 -11.18 30.36
N ALA A 192 9.62 -10.34 29.33
CA ALA A 192 8.76 -9.15 29.31
C ALA A 192 7.25 -9.50 29.24
N LEU A 193 6.91 -10.69 28.76
CA LEU A 193 5.54 -11.19 28.66
C LEU A 193 5.13 -12.11 29.81
N GLU A 194 6.03 -12.41 30.74
CA GLU A 194 5.83 -13.43 31.79
C GLU A 194 5.42 -14.80 31.22
N LEU A 195 5.98 -15.16 30.06
CA LEU A 195 5.72 -16.42 29.36
C LEU A 195 6.96 -17.32 29.34
N SER A 196 6.77 -18.62 29.10
CA SER A 196 7.89 -19.49 28.75
C SER A 196 8.42 -19.17 27.34
N ILE A 197 9.72 -19.36 27.12
CA ILE A 197 10.37 -19.20 25.80
C ILE A 197 9.65 -20.03 24.73
N GLU A 198 9.22 -21.25 25.06
CA GLU A 198 8.47 -22.12 24.14
C GLU A 198 7.11 -21.52 23.76
N SER A 199 6.40 -20.93 24.73
CA SER A 199 5.12 -20.25 24.48
C SER A 199 5.30 -19.03 23.60
N THR A 200 6.37 -18.25 23.81
CA THR A 200 6.74 -17.10 22.97
C THR A 200 7.05 -17.54 21.54
N ARG A 201 7.84 -18.60 21.34
CA ARG A 201 8.13 -19.15 20.00
C ARG A 201 6.86 -19.60 19.28
N LYS A 202 5.94 -20.28 19.99
CA LYS A 202 4.63 -20.69 19.44
C LYS A 202 3.78 -19.47 19.07
N ALA A 203 3.78 -18.42 19.89
CA ALA A 203 3.05 -17.19 19.59
C ALA A 203 3.59 -16.50 18.32
N VAL A 204 4.92 -16.37 18.19
CA VAL A 204 5.54 -15.79 16.99
C VAL A 204 5.26 -16.64 15.75
N SER A 205 5.34 -17.97 15.84
CA SER A 205 5.02 -18.88 14.73
C SER A 205 3.58 -18.69 14.24
N ARG A 206 2.62 -18.60 15.17
CA ARG A 206 1.21 -18.32 14.87
C ARG A 206 1.02 -16.95 14.20
N LEU A 207 1.69 -15.92 14.71
CA LEU A 207 1.62 -14.57 14.14
C LEU A 207 2.23 -14.51 12.74
N ARG A 208 3.33 -15.22 12.47
CA ARG A 208 3.91 -15.36 11.12
C ARG A 208 2.96 -16.05 10.15
N GLY A 209 2.23 -17.07 10.61
CA GLY A 209 1.16 -17.70 9.84
C GLY A 209 0.07 -16.70 9.46
N ARG A 210 -0.50 -16.00 10.46
CA ARG A 210 -1.52 -14.97 10.24
C ARG A 210 -1.05 -13.84 9.32
N PHE A 211 0.17 -13.36 9.52
CA PHE A 211 0.78 -12.36 8.65
C PHE A 211 0.84 -12.84 7.20
N ARG A 212 1.27 -14.08 6.96
CA ARG A 212 1.32 -14.67 5.61
C ARG A 212 -0.07 -14.74 4.97
N ASP A 213 -1.07 -15.18 5.72
CA ASP A 213 -2.43 -15.29 5.22
C ASP A 213 -3.04 -13.92 4.88
N LEU A 214 -2.80 -12.93 5.73
CA LEU A 214 -3.21 -11.54 5.48
C LEU A 214 -2.47 -10.94 4.28
N LEU A 215 -1.15 -11.16 4.18
CA LEU A 215 -0.36 -10.68 3.06
C LEU A 215 -0.85 -11.27 1.73
N ARG A 216 -1.15 -12.58 1.70
CA ARG A 216 -1.77 -13.24 0.54
C ARG A 216 -3.09 -12.58 0.16
N LYS A 217 -3.96 -12.31 1.14
CA LYS A 217 -5.25 -11.64 0.90
C LYS A 217 -5.07 -10.23 0.34
N GLN A 218 -4.15 -9.45 0.89
CA GLN A 218 -3.85 -8.09 0.42
C GLN A 218 -3.33 -8.09 -1.02
N ILE A 219 -2.45 -9.04 -1.36
CA ILE A 219 -1.95 -9.22 -2.73
C ILE A 219 -3.07 -9.65 -3.68
N ALA A 220 -3.84 -10.66 -3.30
CA ALA A 220 -4.95 -11.16 -4.10
C ALA A 220 -5.97 -10.06 -4.38
N ALA A 221 -6.17 -9.16 -3.41
CA ALA A 221 -7.05 -8.01 -3.56
C ALA A 221 -6.58 -7.04 -4.67
N THR A 222 -5.29 -7.00 -5.02
CA THR A 222 -4.83 -6.14 -6.14
C THR A 222 -5.15 -6.69 -7.54
N MET A 223 -5.77 -7.87 -7.62
CA MET A 223 -6.03 -8.63 -8.85
C MET A 223 -7.52 -8.97 -9.00
N SER A 224 -7.94 -9.28 -10.22
CA SER A 224 -9.25 -9.90 -10.45
C SER A 224 -9.14 -11.41 -10.30
N ASN A 225 -9.92 -11.99 -9.38
CA ASN A 225 -10.09 -13.44 -9.18
C ASN A 225 -8.81 -14.27 -9.38
N PRO A 226 -7.69 -13.94 -8.69
CA PRO A 226 -6.43 -14.60 -8.94
C PRO A 226 -6.44 -16.04 -8.42
N ASP A 227 -5.74 -16.93 -9.13
CA ASP A 227 -5.41 -18.25 -8.61
C ASP A 227 -4.20 -18.20 -7.64
N ASP A 228 -3.92 -19.31 -6.97
CA ASP A 228 -2.83 -19.40 -6.00
C ASP A 228 -1.44 -19.18 -6.64
N LEU A 229 -1.27 -19.56 -7.91
CA LEU A 229 0.00 -19.40 -8.63
C LEU A 229 0.27 -17.92 -8.90
N GLN A 230 -0.74 -17.17 -9.34
CA GLN A 230 -0.66 -15.72 -9.58
C GLN A 230 -0.35 -14.96 -8.28
N ILE A 231 -0.94 -15.40 -7.16
CA ILE A 231 -0.64 -14.84 -5.83
C ILE A 231 0.82 -15.14 -5.43
N ASP A 232 1.30 -16.36 -5.68
CA ASP A 232 2.68 -16.77 -5.36
C ASP A 232 3.72 -16.04 -6.21
N GLU A 233 3.48 -15.89 -7.51
CA GLU A 233 4.32 -15.08 -8.40
C GLU A 233 4.42 -13.63 -7.90
N GLU A 234 3.30 -13.06 -7.47
CA GLU A 234 3.26 -11.69 -6.96
C GLU A 234 3.96 -11.54 -5.61
N LEU A 235 3.84 -12.54 -4.74
CA LEU A 235 4.63 -12.62 -3.50
C LEU A 235 6.13 -12.69 -3.78
N MET A 236 6.55 -13.41 -4.82
CA MET A 236 7.95 -13.48 -5.22
C MET A 236 8.44 -12.15 -5.78
N ALA A 237 7.63 -11.47 -6.61
CA ALA A 237 7.93 -10.12 -7.09
C ALA A 237 8.07 -9.12 -5.92
N LEU A 238 7.17 -9.19 -4.93
CA LEU A 238 7.25 -8.37 -3.71
C LEU A 238 8.56 -8.61 -2.96
N LYS A 239 8.96 -9.88 -2.76
CA LYS A 239 10.24 -10.20 -2.11
C LYS A 239 11.45 -9.67 -2.89
N LEU A 240 11.40 -9.73 -4.22
CA LEU A 240 12.47 -9.24 -5.07
C LEU A 240 12.62 -7.72 -4.94
N ALA A 241 11.51 -6.98 -4.97
CA ALA A 241 11.49 -5.52 -4.84
C ALA A 241 12.04 -5.02 -3.49
N LEU A 242 11.94 -5.82 -2.43
CA LEU A 242 12.50 -5.48 -1.12
C LEU A 242 14.00 -5.77 -0.98
N ARG A 243 14.54 -6.66 -1.83
CA ARG A 243 15.97 -7.01 -1.84
C ARG A 243 16.82 -6.06 -2.67
N SER A 244 16.21 -5.37 -3.64
CA SER A 244 16.83 -4.36 -4.51
C SER A 244 16.88 -3.00 -3.86
#